data_AF-A0A8J4R6Z1-F1
#
_entry.id   AF-A0A8J4R6Z1-F1
#
_cell.length_a   1.000
_cell.length_b   1.000
_cell.length_c   1.000
_cell.angle_alpha   90.00
_cell.angle_beta   90.00
_cell.angle_gamma   90.00
#
_symmetry.space_group_name_H-M   'P 1'
#
loop_
_entity.id
_entity.type
_entity.pdbx_description
1 polymer ?
#
loop_
_entity_poly.entity_id
_entity_poly.type
_entity_poly.pdbx_seq_one_letter_code
_entity_poly.pdbx_strand_id
1 'polypeptide(L)'
;METHSVSKLPILLLMVLYHGSELTQCSVTYDKKAILINGQRRILISGSIRYPRSTPEMWEDLIQKAKDGGLDVIDTYVFWNVHEPSPGNYAPSMSFRTDNEPFKTAMQGFTQKIVQMMKNERLFASQGGLIILSQKSRGRQMKSDQRQTSPSYGGSVWTELIIEN
;
A
#
# COMPACT_ATOMS: atom_id res chain seq x y z
N MET A 1 67.49 4.78 -6.74
CA MET A 1 66.45 4.93 -5.70
C MET A 1 65.14 4.87 -6.46
N GLU A 2 64.70 3.65 -6.77
CA GLU A 2 63.61 3.37 -7.70
C GLU A 2 62.26 3.62 -7.01
N THR A 3 61.44 4.52 -7.54
CA THR A 3 60.08 4.75 -7.04
C THR A 3 59.10 3.95 -7.90
N HIS A 4 58.58 2.85 -7.35
CA HIS A 4 57.54 2.07 -7.99
C HIS A 4 56.22 2.85 -8.01
N SER A 5 55.72 3.15 -9.22
CA SER A 5 54.43 3.80 -9.43
C SER A 5 53.29 2.84 -9.07
N VAL A 6 52.65 3.05 -7.93
CA VAL A 6 51.54 2.21 -7.45
C VAL A 6 50.29 2.49 -8.29
N SER A 7 49.74 1.44 -8.92
CA SER A 7 48.51 1.54 -9.73
C SER A 7 47.32 2.02 -8.88
N LYS A 8 46.62 3.07 -9.36
CA LYS A 8 45.45 3.67 -8.70
C LYS A 8 44.13 2.93 -8.97
N LEU A 9 44.15 1.93 -9.86
CA LEU A 9 43.00 1.13 -10.27
C LEU A 9 42.26 0.42 -9.12
N PRO A 10 42.93 -0.24 -8.15
CA PRO A 10 42.24 -0.91 -7.04
C PRO A 10 41.56 0.08 -6.09
N ILE A 11 42.10 1.29 -5.95
CA ILE A 11 41.51 2.36 -5.13
C ILE A 11 40.22 2.85 -5.77
N LEU A 12 40.20 3.03 -7.09
CA LEU A 12 39.00 3.43 -7.82
C LEU A 12 37.91 2.35 -7.74
N LEU A 13 38.27 1.07 -7.85
CA LEU A 13 37.34 -0.06 -7.72
C LEU A 13 36.73 -0.13 -6.30
N LEU A 14 37.55 0.09 -5.26
CA LEU A 14 37.08 0.16 -3.87
C LEU A 14 36.13 1.35 -3.64
N MET A 15 36.38 2.51 -4.26
CA MET A 15 35.48 3.65 -4.18
C MET A 15 34.13 3.37 -4.86
N VAL A 16 34.11 2.72 -6.02
CA VAL A 16 32.86 2.33 -6.70
C VAL A 16 32.04 1.33 -5.89
N LEU A 17 32.71 0.37 -5.23
CA LEU A 17 32.04 -0.57 -4.32
C LEU A 17 31.53 0.10 -3.03
N TYR A 18 32.19 1.18 -2.57
CA TYR A 18 31.77 1.94 -1.38
C TYR A 18 30.57 2.85 -1.65
N HIS A 19 30.32 3.27 -2.90
CA HIS A 19 29.13 4.04 -3.27
C HIS A 19 27.88 3.17 -3.47
N GLY A 20 28.01 1.85 -3.32
CA GLY A 20 26.94 0.90 -3.57
C GLY A 20 26.18 0.45 -2.32
N SER A 21 25.60 1.37 -1.55
CA SER A 21 24.45 1.05 -0.66
C SER A 21 23.94 2.29 0.08
N GLU A 22 23.32 3.24 -0.62
CA GLU A 22 22.27 4.02 0.05
C GLU A 22 21.00 3.18 0.05
N LEU A 23 20.74 2.49 1.16
CA LEU A 23 19.40 2.06 1.49
C LEU A 23 18.57 3.35 1.63
N THR A 24 17.93 3.79 0.56
CA THR A 24 16.98 4.90 0.61
C THR A 24 15.77 4.44 1.41
N GLN A 25 15.88 4.53 2.73
CA GLN A 25 14.80 4.22 3.63
C GLN A 25 13.76 5.34 3.48
N CYS A 26 12.68 5.07 2.73
CA CYS A 26 11.62 6.04 2.58
C CYS A 26 10.87 6.20 3.91
N SER A 27 10.83 7.44 4.42
CA SER A 27 10.18 7.77 5.68
C SER A 27 8.89 8.52 5.42
N VAL A 28 7.78 7.96 5.91
CA VAL A 28 6.46 8.60 5.85
C VAL A 28 6.05 8.99 7.27
N THR A 29 5.91 10.29 7.49
CA THR A 29 5.45 10.87 8.76
C THR A 29 4.41 11.94 8.47
N TYR A 30 3.88 12.60 9.50
CA TYR A 30 2.93 13.69 9.32
C TYR A 30 3.09 14.72 10.43
N ASP A 31 2.69 15.95 10.14
CA ASP A 31 2.50 16.99 11.13
C ASP A 31 1.09 17.59 11.03
N LYS A 32 0.86 18.74 11.69
CA LYS A 32 -0.45 19.40 11.69
C LYS A 32 -0.88 19.94 10.32
N LYS A 33 0.02 20.02 9.35
CA LYS A 33 -0.21 20.65 8.03
C LYS A 33 -0.26 19.63 6.90
N ALA A 34 0.62 18.62 6.91
CA ALA A 34 0.76 17.72 5.78
C ALA A 34 1.38 16.37 6.15
N ILE A 35 1.30 15.44 5.20
CA ILE A 35 2.15 14.25 5.16
C ILE A 35 3.56 14.68 4.74
N LEU A 36 4.56 14.10 5.38
CA LEU A 36 5.97 14.26 5.04
C LEU A 36 6.48 12.96 4.44
N ILE A 37 6.98 13.02 3.20
CA ILE A 37 7.68 11.92 2.54
C ILE A 37 9.14 12.34 2.47
N ASN A 38 10.03 11.57 3.09
CA ASN A 38 11.47 11.86 3.20
C ASN A 38 11.75 13.26 3.78
N GLY A 39 10.96 13.65 4.79
CA GLY A 39 11.08 14.95 5.44
C GLY A 39 10.49 16.13 4.67
N GLN A 40 9.98 15.93 3.45
CA GLN A 40 9.35 16.97 2.65
C GLN A 40 7.83 16.91 2.76
N ARG A 41 7.20 18.04 3.11
CA ARG A 41 5.74 18.17 3.11
C ARG A 41 5.20 18.04 1.69
N ARG A 42 4.21 17.18 1.49
CA ARG A 42 3.55 16.96 0.20
C ARG A 42 2.04 17.15 0.34
N ILE A 43 1.46 17.85 -0.64
CA ILE A 43 0.03 17.76 -0.93
C ILE A 43 -0.09 16.64 -1.97
N LEU A 44 -0.83 15.59 -1.64
CA LEU A 44 -0.97 14.42 -2.50
C LEU A 44 -2.33 14.49 -3.21
N ILE A 45 -2.31 14.46 -4.54
CA ILE A 45 -3.51 14.33 -5.35
C ILE A 45 -3.73 12.84 -5.62
N SER A 46 -4.79 12.29 -5.03
CA SER A 46 -5.10 10.86 -5.08
C SER A 46 -6.31 10.57 -5.97
N GLY A 47 -6.30 9.43 -6.66
CA GLY A 47 -7.44 8.93 -7.42
C GLY A 47 -7.65 7.42 -7.26
N SER A 48 -8.91 7.00 -7.22
CA SER A 48 -9.25 5.63 -6.88
C SER A 48 -9.29 4.71 -8.11
N ILE A 49 -8.46 3.67 -8.12
CA ILE A 49 -8.54 2.57 -9.10
C ILE A 49 -8.84 1.27 -8.34
N ARG A 50 -9.98 0.66 -8.64
CA ARG A 50 -10.38 -0.61 -8.02
C ARG A 50 -9.95 -1.76 -8.91
N TYR A 51 -8.85 -2.43 -8.56
CA TYR A 51 -8.27 -3.51 -9.38
C TYR A 51 -9.26 -4.61 -9.82
N PRO A 52 -10.30 -5.03 -9.05
CA PRO A 52 -11.24 -6.05 -9.55
C PRO A 52 -12.25 -5.53 -10.58
N ARG A 53 -12.26 -4.23 -10.89
CA ARG A 53 -13.20 -3.62 -11.84
C ARG A 53 -12.60 -3.39 -13.23
N SER A 54 -11.35 -3.80 -13.41
CA SER A 54 -10.61 -3.79 -14.67
C SER A 54 -9.81 -5.09 -14.77
N THR A 55 -9.39 -5.44 -15.99
CA THR A 55 -8.55 -6.62 -16.17
C THR A 55 -7.07 -6.28 -15.93
N PRO A 56 -6.21 -7.26 -15.58
CA PRO A 56 -4.78 -7.02 -15.39
C PRO A 56 -4.11 -6.31 -16.57
N GLU A 57 -4.54 -6.60 -17.80
CA GLU A 57 -4.03 -6.00 -19.04
C GLU A 57 -4.35 -4.49 -19.14
N MET A 58 -5.37 -4.02 -18.42
CA MET A 58 -5.75 -2.60 -18.39
C MET A 58 -5.03 -1.81 -17.30
N TRP A 59 -4.43 -2.45 -16.29
CA TRP A 59 -3.96 -1.74 -15.09
C TRP A 59 -2.84 -0.76 -15.40
N GLU A 60 -1.88 -1.14 -16.25
CA GLU A 60 -0.76 -0.27 -16.65
C GLU A 60 -1.27 0.99 -17.37
N ASP A 61 -2.17 0.85 -18.34
CA ASP A 61 -2.77 1.97 -19.06
C ASP A 61 -3.59 2.89 -18.13
N LEU A 62 -4.33 2.32 -17.18
CA LEU A 62 -5.09 3.10 -16.19
C LEU A 62 -4.16 3.89 -15.24
N ILE A 63 -3.07 3.28 -14.78
CA ILE A 63 -2.07 3.95 -13.94
C ILE A 63 -1.33 5.03 -14.74
N GLN A 64 -1.00 4.77 -16.00
CA GLN A 64 -0.34 5.75 -16.86
C GLN A 64 -1.25 6.96 -17.11
N LYS A 65 -2.53 6.75 -17.41
CA LYS A 65 -3.49 7.85 -17.56
C LYS A 65 -3.68 8.64 -16.27
N ALA A 66 -3.63 7.99 -15.11
CA ALA A 66 -3.64 8.67 -13.81
C ALA A 66 -2.40 9.54 -13.63
N LYS A 67 -1.21 9.01 -13.97
CA LYS A 67 0.06 9.74 -13.95
C LYS A 67 0.02 10.96 -14.87
N ASP A 68 -0.38 10.78 -16.14
CA ASP A 68 -0.50 11.83 -17.15
C ASP A 68 -1.55 12.88 -16.75
N GLY A 69 -2.58 12.46 -16.00
CA GLY A 69 -3.59 13.32 -15.41
C GLY A 69 -3.13 14.10 -14.17
N GLY A 70 -1.88 13.92 -13.72
CA GLY A 70 -1.30 14.65 -12.59
C GLY A 70 -1.63 14.07 -11.22
N LEU A 71 -2.01 12.79 -11.12
CA LEU A 71 -2.18 12.13 -9.82
C LEU A 71 -0.82 11.73 -9.23
N ASP A 72 -0.63 12.01 -7.94
CA ASP A 72 0.52 11.56 -7.15
C ASP A 72 0.32 10.14 -6.61
N VAL A 73 -0.94 9.75 -6.37
CA VAL A 73 -1.29 8.55 -5.61
C VAL A 73 -2.47 7.81 -6.26
N ILE A 74 -2.38 6.48 -6.31
CA ILE A 74 -3.55 5.63 -6.49
C ILE A 74 -4.02 5.11 -5.16
N ASP A 75 -5.32 5.23 -4.92
CA ASP A 75 -5.96 4.58 -3.81
C ASP A 75 -6.80 3.37 -4.26
N THR A 76 -6.67 2.26 -3.52
CA THR A 76 -7.45 1.05 -3.80
C THR A 76 -7.90 0.36 -2.53
N TYR A 77 -9.10 -0.22 -2.58
CA TYR A 77 -9.57 -1.12 -1.54
C TYR A 77 -9.09 -2.55 -1.81
N VAL A 78 -8.76 -3.26 -0.74
CA VAL A 78 -8.64 -4.72 -0.75
C VAL A 78 -10.03 -5.31 -0.49
N PHE A 79 -10.52 -6.09 -1.44
CA PHE A 79 -11.86 -6.65 -1.42
C PHE A 79 -11.85 -8.04 -0.78
N TRP A 80 -12.31 -8.16 0.47
CA TRP A 80 -12.35 -9.44 1.18
C TRP A 80 -13.08 -10.51 0.37
N ASN A 81 -14.28 -10.22 -0.12
CA ASN A 81 -15.09 -11.17 -0.90
C ASN A 81 -14.40 -11.71 -2.17
N VAL A 82 -13.47 -10.95 -2.76
CA VAL A 82 -12.70 -11.40 -3.94
C VAL A 82 -11.60 -12.38 -3.54
N HIS A 83 -11.00 -12.18 -2.37
CA HIS A 83 -9.84 -12.93 -1.91
C HIS A 83 -10.17 -14.11 -0.98
N GLU A 84 -11.35 -14.12 -0.36
CA GLU A 84 -11.86 -15.24 0.44
C GLU A 84 -13.34 -15.52 0.12
N PRO A 85 -13.61 -16.18 -1.03
CA PRO A 85 -14.97 -16.38 -1.55
C PRO A 85 -15.77 -17.45 -0.80
N SER A 86 -15.13 -18.34 -0.04
CA SER A 86 -15.82 -19.43 0.67
C SER A 86 -16.27 -19.00 2.08
N PRO A 87 -17.58 -19.01 2.39
CA PRO A 87 -18.11 -18.68 3.71
C PRO A 87 -17.87 -19.72 4.82
N GLY A 88 -17.00 -20.71 4.58
CA GLY A 88 -16.97 -21.98 5.31
C GLY A 88 -16.67 -21.92 6.81
N ASN A 89 -16.28 -20.75 7.35
CA ASN A 89 -15.94 -20.57 8.77
C ASN A 89 -16.60 -19.34 9.42
N TYR A 90 -17.58 -18.69 8.76
CA TYR A 90 -18.31 -17.64 9.46
C TYR A 90 -19.26 -18.28 10.47
N ALA A 91 -19.03 -18.01 11.76
CA ALA A 91 -19.90 -18.50 12.82
C ALA A 91 -21.37 -18.12 12.51
N PRO A 92 -22.36 -18.97 12.83
CA PRO A 92 -23.78 -18.64 12.62
C PRO A 92 -24.22 -17.32 13.27
N SER A 93 -23.50 -16.86 14.30
CA SER A 93 -23.70 -15.58 15.00
C SER A 93 -22.96 -14.38 14.38
N MET A 94 -22.28 -14.58 13.26
CA MET A 94 -21.53 -13.54 12.56
C MET A 94 -22.47 -12.52 11.92
N SER A 95 -22.45 -11.29 12.43
CA SER A 95 -23.13 -10.17 11.80
C SER A 95 -22.11 -9.22 11.19
N PHE A 96 -22.20 -8.94 9.89
CA PHE A 96 -21.21 -8.09 9.23
C PHE A 96 -21.34 -6.63 9.69
N ARG A 97 -20.20 -5.96 9.88
CA ARG A 97 -20.12 -4.54 10.27
C ARG A 97 -20.83 -4.19 11.58
N THR A 98 -21.02 -5.17 12.47
CA THR A 98 -21.53 -4.94 13.82
C THR A 98 -20.48 -5.30 14.86
N ASP A 99 -20.69 -4.83 16.09
CA ASP A 99 -19.82 -5.14 17.22
C ASP A 99 -20.09 -6.59 17.72
N ASN A 100 -19.54 -7.57 17.02
CA ASN A 100 -19.56 -8.97 17.45
C ASN A 100 -18.18 -9.61 17.28
N GLU A 101 -17.84 -10.48 18.24
CA GLU A 101 -16.54 -11.15 18.31
C GLU A 101 -16.20 -12.01 17.08
N PRO A 102 -17.14 -12.78 16.49
CA PRO A 102 -16.87 -13.48 15.25
C PRO A 102 -16.37 -12.54 14.14
N PHE A 103 -17.03 -11.38 13.96
CA PHE A 103 -16.70 -10.43 12.90
C PHE A 103 -15.38 -9.74 13.16
N LYS A 104 -15.12 -9.32 14.40
CA LYS A 104 -13.83 -8.75 14.78
C LYS A 104 -12.69 -9.72 14.54
N THR A 105 -12.85 -10.98 14.95
CA THR A 105 -11.83 -12.03 14.82
C THR A 105 -11.52 -12.29 13.35
N ALA A 106 -12.56 -12.50 12.53
CA ALA A 106 -12.38 -12.76 11.10
C ALA A 106 -11.78 -11.53 10.39
N MET A 107 -12.25 -10.32 10.70
CA MET A 107 -11.72 -9.08 10.15
C MET A 107 -10.26 -8.86 10.52
N GLN A 108 -9.90 -9.16 11.77
CA GLN A 108 -8.54 -9.08 12.26
C GLN A 108 -7.64 -10.08 11.54
N GLY A 109 -8.07 -11.34 11.39
CA GLY A 109 -7.33 -12.37 10.66
C GLY A 109 -7.09 -11.99 9.20
N PHE A 110 -8.14 -11.54 8.50
CA PHE A 110 -8.02 -11.07 7.13
C PHE A 110 -7.07 -9.87 7.02
N THR A 111 -7.24 -8.86 7.89
CA THR A 111 -6.36 -7.67 7.90
C THR A 111 -4.90 -8.06 8.15
N GLN A 112 -4.64 -8.95 9.11
CA GLN A 112 -3.30 -9.44 9.42
C GLN A 112 -2.67 -10.16 8.23
N LYS A 113 -3.43 -11.04 7.56
CA LYS A 113 -2.99 -11.74 6.35
C LYS A 113 -2.60 -10.76 5.24
N ILE A 114 -3.44 -9.77 4.94
CA ILE A 114 -3.14 -8.74 3.94
C ILE A 114 -1.87 -7.94 4.29
N VAL A 115 -1.78 -7.45 5.53
CA VAL A 115 -0.60 -6.68 5.98
C VAL A 115 0.66 -7.53 5.92
N GLN A 116 0.59 -8.80 6.31
CA GLN A 116 1.73 -9.70 6.26
C GLN A 116 2.17 -9.98 4.82
N MET A 117 1.24 -10.23 3.90
CA MET A 117 1.57 -10.38 2.48
C MET A 117 2.25 -9.11 1.93
N MET A 118 1.70 -7.92 2.21
CA MET A 118 2.31 -6.65 1.79
C MET A 118 3.72 -6.45 2.37
N LYS A 119 3.95 -6.86 3.62
CA LYS A 119 5.27 -6.79 4.25
C LYS A 119 6.26 -7.78 3.65
N ASN A 120 5.82 -9.01 3.36
CA ASN A 120 6.66 -10.04 2.76
C ASN A 120 7.13 -9.61 1.37
N GLU A 121 6.24 -8.99 0.59
CA GLU A 121 6.52 -8.42 -0.73
C GLU A 121 7.17 -7.02 -0.67
N ARG A 122 7.54 -6.55 0.53
CA ARG A 122 8.23 -5.26 0.75
C ARG A 122 7.50 -4.05 0.16
N LEU A 123 6.17 -4.08 0.12
CA LEU A 123 5.37 -3.05 -0.56
C LEU A 123 5.22 -1.76 0.25
N PHE A 124 5.53 -1.75 1.55
CA PHE A 124 5.52 -0.52 2.35
C PHE A 124 6.71 0.38 2.03
N ALA A 125 6.49 1.70 2.03
CA ALA A 125 7.52 2.70 1.78
C ALA A 125 8.74 2.53 2.70
N SER A 126 8.52 2.21 3.97
CA SER A 126 9.59 1.91 4.92
C SER A 126 10.46 0.69 4.55
N GLN A 127 10.00 -0.16 3.62
CA GLN A 127 10.71 -1.32 3.07
C GLN A 127 11.23 -1.09 1.64
N GLY A 128 11.02 0.11 1.08
CA GLY A 128 11.34 0.47 -0.30
C GLY A 128 10.20 0.31 -1.30
N GLY A 129 8.98 0.02 -0.84
CA GLY A 129 7.80 -0.11 -1.71
C GLY A 129 7.00 1.19 -1.88
N LEU A 130 5.84 1.09 -2.52
CA LEU A 130 5.02 2.25 -2.90
C LEU A 130 3.89 2.60 -1.90
N ILE A 131 3.60 1.73 -0.92
CA ILE A 131 2.53 1.96 0.06
C ILE A 131 2.97 2.96 1.12
N ILE A 132 2.35 4.14 1.13
CA ILE A 132 2.63 5.20 2.10
C ILE A 132 1.64 5.23 3.27
N LEU A 133 0.39 4.85 3.02
CA LEU A 133 -0.67 4.87 4.01
C LEU A 133 -1.57 3.65 3.84
N SER A 134 -2.14 3.23 4.96
CA SER A 134 -3.23 2.25 4.97
C SER A 134 -4.31 2.69 5.94
N GLN A 135 -5.56 2.54 5.54
CA GLN A 135 -6.70 2.85 6.39
C GLN A 135 -7.40 1.55 6.79
N LYS A 136 -7.53 1.37 8.10
CA LYS A 136 -8.47 0.42 8.69
C LYS A 136 -9.76 1.16 9.02
N SER A 137 -10.83 0.83 8.32
CA SER A 137 -12.15 1.38 8.65
C SER A 137 -12.55 0.90 10.05
N ARG A 138 -12.72 1.82 11.00
CA ARG A 138 -13.48 1.53 12.22
C ARG A 138 -14.95 1.49 11.82
N GLY A 139 -15.67 0.47 12.25
CA GLY A 139 -17.09 0.30 11.93
C GLY A 139 -17.89 1.54 12.32
N ARG A 140 -18.11 2.46 11.37
CA ARG A 140 -19.24 3.37 11.45
C ARG A 140 -20.47 2.50 11.27
N GLN A 141 -21.37 2.53 12.24
CA GLN A 141 -22.71 1.99 12.12
C GLN A 141 -23.33 2.67 10.89
N MET A 142 -23.33 1.96 9.76
CA MET A 142 -23.89 2.50 8.51
C MET A 142 -25.40 2.59 8.75
N LYS A 143 -25.93 3.81 8.86
CA LYS A 143 -27.37 4.01 8.67
C LYS A 143 -27.71 3.42 7.31
N SER A 144 -28.70 2.54 7.28
CA SER A 144 -29.18 1.86 6.07
C SER A 144 -29.58 2.89 5.01
N ASP A 145 -28.68 3.22 4.09
CA ASP A 145 -29.07 3.85 2.83
C ASP A 145 -29.46 2.71 1.88
N GLN A 146 -30.76 2.55 1.67
CA GLN A 146 -31.34 1.49 0.84
C GLN A 146 -31.09 1.67 -0.68
N ARG A 147 -30.20 2.60 -1.08
CA ARG A 147 -29.88 2.89 -2.48
C ARG A 147 -28.59 2.23 -3.00
N GLN A 148 -28.08 1.19 -2.33
CA GLN A 148 -26.93 0.44 -2.83
C GLN A 148 -27.30 -1.02 -3.07
N THR A 149 -27.67 -1.34 -4.32
CA THR A 149 -28.13 -2.66 -4.81
C THR A 149 -27.01 -3.70 -4.93
N SER A 150 -25.96 -3.60 -4.13
CA SER A 150 -24.96 -4.65 -4.00
C SER A 150 -24.42 -4.60 -2.58
N PRO A 151 -24.56 -5.68 -1.78
CA PRO A 151 -23.93 -5.74 -0.48
C PRO A 151 -22.41 -5.74 -0.71
N SER A 152 -21.78 -4.57 -0.59
CA SER A 152 -20.33 -4.49 -0.46
C SER A 152 -20.01 -5.08 0.92
N TYR A 153 -19.66 -6.37 0.92
CA TYR A 153 -19.23 -7.11 2.12
C TYR A 153 -18.01 -6.43 2.70
N GLY A 154 -18.26 -5.49 3.60
CA GLY A 154 -17.29 -4.47 3.96
C GLY A 154 -16.42 -4.86 5.12
N GLY A 155 -15.31 -5.50 4.78
CA GLY A 155 -14.01 -5.24 5.37
C GLY A 155 -13.09 -4.75 4.27
N SER A 156 -12.89 -3.45 4.17
CA SER A 156 -12.02 -2.87 3.16
C SER A 156 -10.81 -2.27 3.85
N VAL A 157 -9.65 -2.90 3.71
CA VAL A 157 -8.36 -2.24 3.93
C VAL A 157 -8.17 -1.34 2.72
N TRP A 158 -8.00 -0.05 2.95
CA TRP A 158 -7.67 0.88 1.88
C TRP A 158 -6.17 1.12 1.89
N THR A 159 -5.57 1.09 0.72
CA THR A 159 -4.12 1.23 0.54
C THR A 159 -3.88 2.36 -0.45
N GLU A 160 -3.00 3.29 -0.09
CA GLU A 160 -2.53 4.36 -0.97
C GLU A 160 -1.13 4.03 -1.48
N LEU A 161 -0.97 4.04 -2.80
CA LEU A 161 0.26 3.76 -3.54
C LEU A 161 0.75 5.04 -4.21
N ILE A 162 2.03 5.39 -4.05
CA ILE A 162 2.63 6.47 -4.84
C ILE A 162 2.71 6.02 -6.32
N ILE A 163 2.31 6.91 -7.22
CA ILE A 163 2.68 6.86 -8.63
C ILE A 163 3.93 7.72 -8.77
N GLU A 164 5.11 7.11 -8.85
CA GLU A 164 6.34 7.88 -8.99
C GLU A 164 6.40 8.57 -10.36
N ASN A 165 6.79 9.85 -10.37
CA ASN A 165 7.06 10.62 -11.58
C ASN A 165 8.48 10.37 -12.08
#